data_AF-A0A957GAM0-F1
#
_entry.id   AF-A0A957GAM0-F1
#
_cell.length_a   1.000
_cell.length_b   1.000
_cell.length_c   1.000
_cell.angle_alpha   90.00
_cell.angle_beta   90.00
_cell.angle_gamma   90.00
#
_symmetry.space_group_name_H-M   'P 1'
#
loop_
_entity.id
_entity.type
_entity.pdbx_description
1 polymer ?
#
loop_
_entity_poly.entity_id
_entity_poly.type
_entity_poly.pdbx_seq_one_letter_code
_entity_poly.pdbx_strand_id
1 'polypeptide(L)'
;MSETNELPISAELLEILRCPLAVQSKEYGEDPGRLRLVKNTWLVCDDSGQKYPIRDGIPVMLIEEGQKWQAVAEADLPVPPPAGD
;
A
#
# COMPACT_ATOMS: atom_id res chain seq x y z
N MET A 1 -18.61 -19.23 12.28
CA MET A 1 -17.19 -19.58 12.50
C MET A 1 -16.45 -19.02 11.30
N SER A 2 -15.73 -17.92 11.33
CA SER A 2 -15.17 -17.17 12.45
C SER A 2 -15.09 -15.70 12.02
N GLU A 3 -15.55 -14.79 12.88
CA GLU A 3 -15.15 -13.39 12.86
C GLU A 3 -13.64 -13.35 13.04
N THR A 4 -12.87 -12.93 12.04
CA THR A 4 -11.48 -12.55 12.28
C THR A 4 -11.04 -11.48 11.27
N ASN A 5 -11.04 -10.25 11.79
CA ASN A 5 -10.30 -9.07 11.36
C ASN A 5 -10.94 -8.18 10.27
N GLU A 6 -11.51 -7.06 10.72
CA GLU A 6 -12.08 -5.94 9.95
C GLU A 6 -11.00 -5.11 9.22
N LEU A 7 -9.99 -5.76 8.64
CA LEU A 7 -9.00 -5.09 7.80
C LEU A 7 -9.54 -5.03 6.36
N PRO A 8 -9.29 -3.93 5.62
CA PRO A 8 -9.69 -3.86 4.22
C PRO A 8 -9.02 -4.92 3.33
N ILE A 9 -7.95 -5.56 3.81
CA ILE A 9 -7.13 -6.53 3.09
C ILE A 9 -6.70 -7.62 4.08
N SER A 10 -6.89 -8.88 3.71
CA SER A 10 -6.45 -10.04 4.51
C SER A 10 -4.94 -10.11 4.63
N ALA A 11 -4.42 -10.60 5.76
CA ALA A 11 -2.98 -10.74 6.00
C ALA A 11 -2.29 -11.59 4.91
N GLU A 12 -2.88 -12.72 4.55
CA GLU A 12 -2.34 -13.61 3.50
C GLU A 12 -2.26 -12.92 2.13
N LEU A 13 -3.23 -12.07 1.80
CA LEU A 13 -3.24 -11.29 0.56
C LEU A 13 -2.14 -10.22 0.59
N LEU A 14 -1.93 -9.56 1.74
CA LEU A 14 -0.87 -8.58 1.93
C LEU A 14 0.53 -9.23 1.78
N GLU A 15 0.70 -10.46 2.24
CA GLU A 15 1.96 -11.21 2.13
C GLU A 15 2.36 -11.52 0.70
N ILE A 16 1.40 -11.69 -0.22
CA ILE A 16 1.66 -11.91 -1.66
C ILE A 16 1.65 -10.62 -2.48
N LEU A 17 1.03 -9.55 -1.98
CA LEU A 17 0.93 -8.29 -2.69
C LEU A 17 2.30 -7.62 -2.82
N ARG A 18 2.65 -7.19 -4.04
CA ARG A 18 3.88 -6.44 -4.31
C ARG A 18 3.59 -5.11 -4.98
N CYS A 19 4.42 -4.13 -4.66
CA CYS A 19 4.41 -2.82 -5.29
C CYS A 19 4.71 -2.96 -6.79
N PRO A 20 3.88 -2.40 -7.68
CA PRO A 20 4.04 -2.53 -9.12
C PRO A 20 5.35 -1.91 -9.63
N LEU A 21 5.93 -0.93 -8.94
CA LEU A 21 7.20 -0.34 -9.35
C LEU A 21 8.39 -1.17 -8.87
N ALA A 22 8.43 -1.50 -7.57
CA ALA A 22 9.57 -2.19 -6.98
C ALA A 22 9.72 -3.63 -7.51
N VAL A 23 8.61 -4.32 -7.82
CA VAL A 23 8.65 -5.68 -8.40
C VAL A 23 9.30 -5.72 -9.79
N GLN A 24 9.30 -4.60 -10.51
CA GLN A 24 9.95 -4.50 -11.82
C GLN A 24 11.46 -4.21 -11.69
N SER A 25 11.90 -3.78 -10.52
CA SER A 25 13.28 -3.37 -10.26
C SER A 25 14.08 -4.49 -9.61
N LYS A 26 15.23 -4.83 -10.20
CA LYS A 26 16.15 -5.86 -9.65
C LYS A 26 17.03 -5.36 -8.50
N GLU A 27 16.92 -4.09 -8.14
CA GLU A 27 17.80 -3.43 -7.17
C GLU A 27 17.43 -3.75 -5.71
N TYR A 28 16.19 -4.19 -5.47
CA TYR A 28 15.63 -4.36 -4.12
C TYR A 28 15.73 -5.81 -3.57
N GLY A 29 16.43 -6.71 -4.27
CA GLY A 29 16.71 -8.07 -3.80
C GLY A 29 15.78 -9.16 -4.34
N GLU A 30 15.68 -10.27 -3.60
CA GLU A 30 14.99 -11.51 -4.04
C GLU A 30 13.46 -11.43 -3.95
N ASP A 31 12.94 -10.60 -3.03
CA ASP A 31 11.49 -10.40 -2.85
C ASP A 31 11.14 -8.91 -2.67
N PRO A 32 11.26 -8.12 -3.76
CA PRO A 32 11.14 -6.67 -3.71
C PRO A 32 9.69 -6.19 -3.75
N GLY A 33 9.42 -5.07 -3.08
CA GLY A 33 8.14 -4.39 -3.16
C GLY A 33 7.11 -4.86 -2.15
N ARG A 34 7.54 -5.37 -0.99
CA ARG A 34 6.60 -5.73 0.08
C ARG A 34 5.76 -4.53 0.50
N LEU A 35 4.46 -4.76 0.67
CA LEU A 35 3.50 -3.73 1.08
C LEU A 35 3.11 -3.93 2.54
N ARG A 36 3.06 -2.82 3.30
CA ARG A 36 2.57 -2.78 4.68
C ARG A 36 1.27 -2.01 4.76
N LEU A 37 0.28 -2.56 5.45
CA LEU A 37 -0.96 -1.84 5.75
C LEU A 37 -0.70 -0.82 6.86
N VAL A 38 -0.98 0.45 6.57
CA VAL A 38 -0.79 1.59 7.47
C VAL A 38 -2.14 2.30 7.65
N LYS A 39 -2.48 2.63 8.89
CA LYS A 39 -3.74 3.31 9.28
C LYS A 39 -5.01 2.66 8.69
N ASN A 40 -4.99 1.35 8.44
CA ASN A 40 -6.08 0.60 7.81
C ASN A 40 -6.62 1.16 6.48
N THR A 41 -5.89 2.07 5.84
CA THR A 41 -6.38 2.80 4.65
C THR A 41 -5.27 3.09 3.65
N TRP A 42 -4.03 2.66 3.93
CA TRP A 42 -2.87 2.88 3.08
C TRP A 42 -2.02 1.63 2.97
N LEU A 43 -1.47 1.38 1.78
CA LEU A 43 -0.45 0.37 1.53
C LEU A 43 0.88 1.07 1.24
N VAL A 44 1.87 0.86 2.10
CA VAL A 44 3.17 1.51 2.01
C VAL A 44 4.22 0.50 1.55
N CYS A 45 5.01 0.87 0.55
CA CYS A 45 6.17 0.11 0.09
C CYS A 45 7.44 0.69 0.72
N ASP A 46 8.19 -0.12 1.48
CA ASP A 46 9.47 0.31 2.07
C ASP A 46 10.57 0.49 1.01
N ASP A 47 10.56 -0.36 -0.03
CA ASP A 47 11.57 -0.34 -1.10
C ASP A 47 11.49 0.94 -1.96
N SER A 48 10.29 1.25 -2.45
CA SER A 48 10.07 2.41 -3.34
C SER A 48 9.57 3.66 -2.61
N GLY A 49 9.21 3.56 -1.33
CA GLY A 49 8.60 4.65 -0.54
C GLY A 49 7.18 5.06 -0.98
N GLN A 50 6.62 4.44 -2.03
CA GLN A 50 5.29 4.74 -2.54
C GLN A 50 4.19 4.33 -1.54
N LYS A 51 3.11 5.10 -1.53
CA LYS A 51 1.99 4.89 -0.60
C LYS A 51 0.68 4.91 -1.36
N TYR A 52 0.04 3.75 -1.45
CA TYR A 52 -1.18 3.53 -2.20
C TYR A 52 -2.40 3.66 -1.29
N PRO A 53 -3.35 4.56 -1.57
CA PRO A 53 -4.56 4.68 -0.77
C PRO A 53 -5.51 3.50 -1.02
N ILE A 54 -6.26 3.11 0.02
CA ILE A 54 -7.37 2.18 -0.06
C ILE A 54 -8.66 3.00 -0.05
N ARG A 55 -9.38 3.00 -1.18
CA ARG A 55 -10.63 3.75 -1.36
C ARG A 55 -11.78 2.77 -1.48
N ASP A 56 -12.81 2.94 -0.66
CA ASP A 56 -13.98 2.04 -0.65
C ASP A 56 -13.62 0.55 -0.43
N GLY A 57 -12.57 0.29 0.35
CA GLY A 57 -12.03 -1.06 0.55
C GLY A 57 -11.20 -1.61 -0.63
N ILE A 58 -11.04 -0.83 -1.70
CA ILE A 58 -10.26 -1.22 -2.88
C ILE A 58 -8.88 -0.53 -2.85
N PRO A 59 -7.77 -1.28 -2.86
CA PRO A 59 -6.44 -0.71 -2.94
C PRO A 59 -6.17 -0.10 -4.32
N VAL A 60 -5.89 1.20 -4.36
CA VAL A 60 -5.57 1.93 -5.59
C VAL A 60 -4.09 1.74 -5.93
N MET A 61 -3.75 0.63 -6.58
CA MET A 61 -2.38 0.30 -7.00
C MET A 61 -1.94 1.04 -8.28
N LEU A 62 -2.27 2.32 -8.40
CA LEU A 62 -1.79 3.17 -9.49
C LEU A 62 -0.45 3.79 -9.10
N ILE A 63 0.55 3.67 -9.97
CA ILE A 63 1.91 4.19 -9.74
C ILE A 63 1.88 5.71 -9.49
N GLU A 64 1.10 6.45 -10.27
CA GLU A 64 0.94 7.91 -10.14
C GLU A 64 0.39 8.30 -8.77
N GLU A 65 -0.60 7.55 -8.27
CA GLU A 65 -1.17 7.77 -6.94
C GLU A 65 -0.14 7.46 -5.85
N GLY A 66 0.57 6.33 -5.96
CA GLY A 66 1.62 5.95 -5.02
C GLY A 66 2.73 6.99 -4.89
N GLN A 67 3.13 7.60 -6.02
CA GLN A 67 4.16 8.63 -6.09
C GLN A 67 3.73 9.95 -5.43
N LYS A 68 2.46 10.37 -5.56
CA LYS A 68 1.94 11.59 -4.91
C LYS A 68 2.18 11.60 -3.40
N TRP A 69 2.13 10.43 -2.76
CA TRP A 69 2.30 10.27 -1.31
C TRP A 69 3.69 9.79 -0.90
N GLN A 70 4.60 9.58 -1.84
CA GLN A 70 5.95 9.09 -1.57
C GLN A 70 6.72 10.00 -0.59
N ALA A 71 6.60 11.32 -0.76
CA ALA A 71 7.26 12.30 0.10
C ALA A 71 6.51 12.59 1.43
N VAL A 72 5.26 12.15 1.56
CA VAL A 72 4.45 12.37 2.77
C VAL A 72 4.84 11.33 3.82
N ALA A 73 5.11 11.75 5.06
CA ALA A 73 5.40 10.83 6.14
C ALA A 73 4.18 9.96 6.47
N GLU A 74 4.39 8.71 6.89
CA GLU A 74 3.30 7.78 7.27
C GLU A 74 2.37 8.40 8.35
N ALA A 75 2.94 9.20 9.26
CA ALA A 75 2.20 9.91 10.31
C ALA A 75 1.26 11.00 9.76
N ASP A 76 1.62 11.65 8.65
CA ASP A 76 0.88 12.76 8.03
C ASP A 76 -0.14 12.30 6.98
N LEU A 77 -0.22 11.01 6.68
CA LEU A 77 -1.20 10.48 5.73
C LEU A 77 -2.64 10.72 6.21
N PRO A 78 -3.52 11.31 5.38
CA PRO A 78 -4.90 11.58 5.74
C PRO A 78 -5.73 10.30 5.84
N VAL A 79 -6.72 10.29 6.74
CA VAL A 79 -7.69 9.20 6.91
C VAL A 79 -9.09 9.82 7.01
N PRO A 80 -10.02 9.52 6.08
CA PRO A 80 -9.85 8.65 4.91
C PRO A 80 -8.91 9.27 3.86
N PRO A 81 -8.27 8.45 3.00
CA PRO A 81 -7.49 8.94 1.88
C PRO A 81 -8.36 9.80 0.97
N PRO A 82 -7.83 10.92 0.41
CA PRO A 82 -8.59 11.76 -0.49
C PRO A 82 -8.98 10.99 -1.74
N ALA A 83 -10.12 11.33 -2.33
CA ALA A 83 -10.51 10.83 -3.65
C ALA A 83 -9.42 11.19 -4.68
N GLY A 84 -9.18 10.28 -5.62
CA GLY A 84 -8.32 10.59 -6.77
C GLY A 84 -9.01 11.69 -7.57
N ASP A 85 -8.22 12.64 -8.07
CA ASP A 85 -8.68 13.66 -9.03
C ASP A 85 -8.92 13.02 -10.40
#